data_AF-A0A9D8MLE6-F1
#
_entry.id   AF-A0A9D8MLE6-F1
#
_cell.length_a   1.000
_cell.length_b   1.000
_cell.length_c   1.000
_cell.angle_alpha   90.00
_cell.angle_beta   90.00
_cell.angle_gamma   90.00
#
_symmetry.space_group_name_H-M   'P 1'
#
loop_
_entity.id
_entity.type
_entity.pdbx_description
1 polymer ?
#
loop_
_entity_poly.entity_id
_entity_poly.type
_entity_poly.pdbx_seq_one_letter_code
_entity_poly.pdbx_strand_id
1 'polypeptide(L)' 'MPRKTRKPSTKMKSRLKVMGITQTALAKRLKKSVTLINHFCVHGIKTVRVAKQYSRVLCCRPEELMDF' A
#
# COMPACT_ATOMS: atom_id res chain seq x y z
N MET A 1 22.85 -5.95 13.18
CA MET A 1 21.48 -5.78 12.63
C MET A 1 21.49 -4.62 11.64
N PRO A 2 21.46 -4.82 10.30
CA PRO A 2 21.51 -3.71 9.37
C PRO A 2 20.23 -2.88 9.48
N ARG A 3 20.37 -1.61 9.90
CA ARG A 3 19.29 -0.62 9.97
C ARG A 3 18.86 -0.30 8.52
N LYS A 4 17.78 -0.92 8.07
CA LYS A 4 17.15 -0.62 6.77
C LYS A 4 16.90 0.89 6.69
N THR A 5 17.55 1.53 5.73
CA THR A 5 17.40 2.95 5.38
C THR A 5 15.91 3.30 5.32
N ARG A 6 15.48 4.27 6.13
CA ARG A 6 14.10 4.76 6.18
C ARG A 6 13.83 5.53 4.88
N LYS A 7 13.49 4.80 3.81
CA LYS A 7 12.81 5.41 2.65
C LYS A 7 11.54 6.11 3.16
N PRO A 8 11.18 7.29 2.62
CA PRO A 8 9.93 7.97 3.00
C PRO A 8 8.78 6.97 2.89
N SER A 9 7.97 6.88 3.95
CA SER A 9 6.84 5.97 3.97
C SER A 9 5.84 6.38 2.90
N THR A 10 5.65 5.53 1.90
CA THR A 10 4.62 5.67 0.86
C THR A 10 3.26 5.90 1.51
N LYS A 11 2.36 6.64 0.82
CA LYS A 11 1.03 6.89 1.37
C LYS A 11 0.26 5.60 1.64
N MET A 12 0.42 4.60 0.77
CA MET A 12 -0.17 3.27 0.97
C MET A 12 0.29 2.61 2.29
N LYS A 13 1.59 2.66 2.59
CA LYS A 13 2.14 2.08 3.82
C LYS A 13 1.66 2.84 5.06
N SER A 14 1.57 4.16 4.98
CA SER A 14 1.02 5.00 6.04
C SER A 14 -0.45 4.69 6.30
N ARG A 15 -1.26 4.53 5.25
CA ARG A 15 -2.67 4.17 5.37
C ARG A 15 -2.88 2.80 6.01
N LEU A 16 -2.07 1.81 5.63
CA LEU A 16 -2.10 0.49 6.26
C LEU A 16 -1.81 0.55 7.76
N LYS A 17 -0.86 1.40 8.17
CA LYS A 17 -0.53 1.62 9.58
C LYS A 17 -1.70 2.26 10.33
N VAL A 18 -2.34 3.27 9.75
CA VAL A 18 -3.52 3.94 10.35
C VAL A 18 -4.69 2.96 10.50
N MET A 19 -4.89 2.09 9.51
CA MET A 19 -5.97 1.09 9.56
C MET A 19 -5.64 -0.15 10.40
N GLY A 20 -4.40 -0.29 10.90
CA GLY A 20 -3.97 -1.49 11.62
C GLY A 20 -3.97 -2.77 10.75
N ILE A 21 -3.89 -2.64 9.43
CA ILE A 21 -3.94 -3.78 8.50
C ILE A 21 -2.54 -4.18 8.07
N THR A 22 -2.23 -5.48 8.12
CA THR A 22 -0.96 -6.03 7.63
C THR A 22 -0.96 -6.16 6.10
N GLN A 23 0.23 -6.12 5.49
CA GLN A 23 0.39 -6.35 4.04
C GLN A 23 -0.18 -7.70 3.60
N THR A 24 -0.03 -8.74 4.44
CA THR A 24 -0.55 -10.09 4.19
C THR A 24 -2.08 -10.12 4.23
N ALA A 25 -2.71 -9.43 5.19
CA ALA A 25 -4.16 -9.31 5.25
C ALA A 25 -4.71 -8.55 4.04
N LEU A 26 -4.04 -7.46 3.63
CA LEU A 26 -4.42 -6.72 2.44
C LEU A 26 -4.30 -7.58 1.17
N ALA A 27 -3.20 -8.33 1.04
CA ALA A 27 -2.97 -9.24 -0.08
C ALA A 27 -4.09 -10.30 -0.19
N LYS A 28 -4.52 -10.87 0.95
CA LYS A 28 -5.65 -11.80 1.00
C LYS A 28 -6.96 -11.15 0.55
N ARG A 29 -7.28 -9.95 1.05
CA ARG A 29 -8.50 -9.21 0.67
C ARG A 29 -8.55 -8.87 -0.81
N LEU A 30 -7.41 -8.50 -1.39
CA LEU A 30 -7.30 -8.14 -2.81
C LEU A 30 -7.07 -9.34 -3.74
N LYS A 31 -6.90 -10.56 -3.19
CA LYS A 31 -6.46 -11.75 -3.94
C LYS A 31 -5.21 -11.48 -4.78
N LYS A 32 -4.21 -10.80 -4.18
CA LYS A 32 -2.92 -10.45 -4.80
C LYS A 32 -1.77 -11.07 -4.02
N SER A 33 -0.60 -11.14 -4.66
CA SER A 33 0.61 -11.61 -3.97
C SER A 33 1.10 -10.58 -2.96
N VAL A 34 1.64 -11.08 -1.84
CA VAL A 34 2.23 -10.22 -0.80
C VAL A 34 3.42 -9.43 -1.35
N THR A 35 4.20 -10.03 -2.26
CA THR A 35 5.32 -9.37 -2.96
C THR A 35 4.86 -8.14 -3.73
N LEU A 36 3.71 -8.21 -4.41
CA LEU A 36 3.14 -7.07 -5.14
C LEU A 36 2.67 -5.96 -4.17
N ILE A 37 2.04 -6.33 -3.05
CA ILE A 37 1.65 -5.35 -2.02
C ILE A 37 2.87 -4.68 -1.40
N ASN A 38 3.93 -5.45 -1.14
CA ASN A 38 5.19 -4.90 -0.63
C ASN A 38 5.85 -3.98 -1.65
N HIS A 39 5.84 -4.32 -2.95
CA HIS A 39 6.30 -3.44 -4.01
C HIS A 39 5.59 -2.08 -3.95
N PHE A 40 4.25 -2.06 -3.87
CA PHE A 40 3.51 -0.81 -3.74
C PHE A 40 3.76 -0.08 -2.40
N CYS A 41 3.98 -0.80 -1.30
CA CYS A 41 4.35 -0.18 -0.02
C CYS A 41 5.75 0.43 -0.01
N VAL A 42 6.68 -0.04 -0.86
CA VAL A 42 8.06 0.45 -0.94
C VAL A 42 8.22 1.51 -2.02
N HIS A 43 7.57 1.34 -3.18
CA HIS A 43 7.75 2.17 -4.36
C HIS A 43 6.57 3.13 -4.62
N GLY A 44 5.46 2.96 -3.91
CA GLY A 44 4.24 3.76 -4.09
C GLY A 44 3.36 3.22 -5.21
N ILE A 45 2.10 3.68 -5.23
CA ILE A 45 1.18 3.40 -6.34
C ILE A 45 1.19 4.60 -7.29
N LYS A 46 1.69 4.38 -8.51
CA LYS A 46 1.71 5.41 -9.57
C LYS A 46 0.53 5.31 -10.55
N THR A 47 -0.22 4.21 -10.49
CA THR A 47 -1.28 3.91 -11.46
C THR A 47 -2.66 4.13 -10.85
N VAL A 48 -3.44 5.02 -11.46
CA VAL A 48 -4.81 5.36 -11.02
C VAL A 48 -5.71 4.12 -10.96
N ARG A 49 -5.59 3.20 -11.91
CA ARG A 49 -6.38 1.95 -11.96
C ARG A 49 -6.16 1.10 -10.70
N VAL A 50 -4.90 0.94 -10.28
CA VAL A 50 -4.53 0.16 -9.09
C VAL A 50 -5.02 0.88 -7.84
N ALA A 51 -4.81 2.20 -7.77
CA ALA A 51 -5.28 3.01 -6.64
C ALA A 51 -6.80 2.90 -6.47
N LYS A 52 -7.59 3.05 -7.53
CA LYS A 52 -9.07 2.89 -7.49
C LYS A 52 -9.51 1.51 -7.00
N GLN A 53 -8.83 0.45 -7.43
CA GLN A 53 -9.16 -0.90 -6.99
C GLN A 53 -8.86 -1.08 -5.49
N TYR A 54 -7.74 -0.54 -5.02
CA TYR A 54 -7.30 -0.73 -3.64
C TYR A 54 -8.06 0.17 -2.68
N SER A 55 -8.43 1.37 -3.13
CA SER A 55 -9.18 2.36 -2.35
C SER A 55 -10.59 1.87 -1.99
N ARG A 56 -11.20 1.04 -2.85
CA ARG A 56 -12.48 0.35 -2.54
C ARG A 56 -12.35 -0.63 -1.38
N VAL A 57 -11.23 -1.33 -1.28
CA VAL A 57 -10.98 -2.32 -0.21
C VAL A 57 -10.49 -1.65 1.07
N LEU A 58 -9.82 -0.51 0.95
CA LEU A 58 -9.27 0.28 2.05
C LEU A 58 -10.20 1.43 2.50
N CYS A 59 -11.40 1.53 1.92
CA CYS A 59 -12.38 2.59 2.18
C CYS A 59 -11.74 3.99 2.25
N CYS A 60 -10.97 4.34 1.22
CA CYS A 60 -10.30 5.64 1.11
C CYS A 60 -10.41 6.20 -0.31
N ARG A 61 -9.96 7.44 -0.51
CA ARG A 61 -9.86 8.01 -1.86
C ARG A 61 -8.64 7.46 -2.59
N PRO A 62 -8.70 7.26 -3.93
CA PRO A 62 -7.56 6.79 -4.71
C PRO A 62 -6.34 7.72 -4.58
N GLU A 63 -6.58 9.04 -4.51
CA GLU A 63 -5.55 10.08 -4.35
C GLU A 63 -4.72 9.93 -3.06
N GLU A 64 -5.34 9.38 -2.01
CA GLU A 64 -4.68 9.10 -0.74
C GLU A 64 -3.73 7.89 -0.82
N LEU A 65 -3.84 7.06 -1.87
CA LEU A 65 -2.95 5.91 -2.07
C LEU A 65 -1.86 6.18 -3.11
N MET A 66 -2.01 7.24 -3.91
CA MET A 66 -1.10 7.53 -5.01
C MET A 66 0.09 8.38 -4.58
N ASP A 67 1.28 7.89 -4.88
CA ASP A 67 2.53 8.62 -4.76
C ASP A 67 2.93 9.06 -6.18
N PHE A 68 2.98 10.38 -6.41
CA PHE A 68 3.42 10.99 -7.67
C PHE A 68 4.92 11.25 -7.61
#